data_AF-A0A949K743-F1
#
_entry.id   AF-A0A949K743-F1
#
_cell.length_a   1.000
_cell.length_b   1.000
_cell.length_c   1.000
_cell.angle_alpha   90.00
_cell.angle_beta   90.00
_cell.angle_gamma   90.00
#
_symmetry.space_group_name_H-M   'P 1'
#
loop_
_entity.id
_entity.type
_entity.pdbx_description
1 polymer ?
#
loop_
_entity_poly.entity_id
_entity_poly.type
_entity_poly.pdbx_seq_one_letter_code
_entity_poly.pdbx_strand_id
1 'polypeptide(L)' 'MKQGAAIHRLLSMAIAIAVPAVAYAVNDRFDMEFIVLGAVIGLAYWYWGPSWPPL' A
#
# COMPACT_ATOMS: atom_id res chain seq x y z
N MET A 1 -17.98 -2.63 -11.72
CA MET A 1 -17.75 -3.58 -10.61
C MET A 1 -16.32 -4.13 -10.62
N LYS A 2 -15.88 -4.92 -11.62
CA LYS A 2 -14.50 -5.50 -11.68
C LYS A 2 -13.33 -4.49 -11.65
N GLN A 3 -13.50 -3.30 -12.25
CA GLN A 3 -12.45 -2.28 -12.33
C GLN A 3 -12.11 -1.66 -10.98
N GLY A 4 -13.11 -1.40 -10.11
CA GLY A 4 -12.87 -0.83 -8.78
C GLY A 4 -12.03 -1.75 -7.90
N ALA A 5 -12.30 -3.06 -7.96
CA ALA A 5 -11.54 -4.05 -7.21
C ALA A 5 -10.07 -4.13 -7.67
N ALA A 6 -9.84 -4.02 -8.99
CA ALA A 6 -8.50 -4.01 -9.56
C ALA A 6 -7.73 -2.74 -9.16
N ILE A 7 -8.36 -1.57 -9.27
CA ILE A 7 -7.76 -0.28 -8.89
C ILE A 7 -7.42 -0.27 -7.38
N HIS A 8 -8.32 -0.78 -6.54
CA HIS A 8 -8.09 -0.89 -5.10
C HIS A 8 -6.86 -1.74 -4.76
N ARG A 9 -6.74 -2.91 -5.40
CA ARG A 9 -5.57 -3.79 -5.20
C ARG A 9 -4.28 -3.15 -5.71
N LEU A 10 -4.33 -2.46 -6.84
CA LEU A 10 -3.18 -1.72 -7.36
C LEU A 10 -2.74 -0.62 -6.40
N LEU A 11 -3.67 0.14 -5.83
CA LEU A 11 -3.37 1.18 -4.84
C LEU A 11 -2.79 0.59 -3.55
N SER A 12 -3.32 -0.54 -3.08
CA SER A 12 -2.74 -1.26 -1.93
C SER A 12 -1.27 -1.62 -2.18
N MET A 13 -0.96 -2.21 -3.34
CA MET A 13 0.41 -2.58 -3.70
C MET A 13 1.30 -1.35 -3.86
N ALA A 14 0.78 -0.27 -4.46
CA ALA A 14 1.50 0.98 -4.58
C ALA A 14 1.87 1.58 -3.22
N ILE A 15 0.94 1.56 -2.25
CA ILE A 15 1.21 2.01 -0.88
C ILE A 15 2.30 1.15 -0.22
N ALA A 16 2.22 -0.18 -0.36
CA ALA A 16 3.19 -1.09 0.24
C ALA A 16 4.63 -0.83 -0.25
N ILE A 17 4.78 -0.41 -1.51
CA ILE A 17 6.08 -0.10 -2.11
C ILE A 17 6.50 1.35 -1.85
N ALA A 18 5.55 2.29 -1.86
CA ALA A 18 5.84 3.72 -1.73
C ALA A 18 6.50 4.06 -0.39
N VAL A 19 6.06 3.44 0.71
CA VAL A 19 6.59 3.71 2.04
C VAL A 19 8.09 3.40 2.16
N PRO A 20 8.57 2.18 1.88
CA PRO A 20 10.01 1.90 1.91
C PRO A 20 10.78 2.65 0.82
N ALA A 21 10.19 2.91 -0.35
CA ALA A 21 10.85 3.68 -1.41
C ALA A 21 11.13 5.13 -1.00
N VAL A 22 10.14 5.80 -0.39
CA VAL A 22 10.30 7.18 0.11
C VAL A 22 11.25 7.20 1.31
N ALA A 23 11.13 6.23 2.23
CA ALA A 23 12.06 6.13 3.35
C ALA A 23 13.51 5.98 2.88
N TYR A 24 13.76 5.15 1.87
CA TYR A 24 15.07 5.03 1.25
C TYR A 24 15.53 6.35 0.60
N ALA A 25 14.66 6.99 -0.18
CA ALA A 25 15.01 8.24 -0.86
C ALA A 25 15.39 9.39 0.09
N VAL A 26 14.84 9.40 1.31
CA VAL A 26 15.09 10.44 2.32
C VAL A 26 16.29 10.09 3.22
N ASN A 27 16.46 8.82 3.57
CA ASN A 27 17.42 8.40 4.58
C ASN A 27 18.67 7.68 4.02
N ASP A 28 18.69 7.38 2.72
CA ASP A 28 19.72 6.58 2.03
C ASP A 28 19.94 5.19 2.68
N ARG A 29 18.89 4.67 3.33
CA ARG A 29 18.93 3.42 4.09
C ARG A 29 17.70 2.57 3.84
N PHE A 30 17.92 1.27 3.65
CA PHE A 30 16.86 0.26 3.60
C PHE A 30 16.74 -0.42 4.96
N ASP A 31 15.93 0.17 5.85
CA ASP A 31 15.66 -0.40 7.16
C ASP A 31 14.37 -1.23 7.15
N MET A 32 14.42 -2.40 7.82
CA MET A 32 13.34 -3.39 7.85
C MET A 32 12.01 -2.79 8.34
N GLU A 33 12.08 -1.84 9.28
CA GLU A 33 10.92 -1.17 9.86
C GLU A 33 10.04 -0.47 8.80
N PHE A 34 10.63 0.14 7.77
CA PHE A 34 9.87 0.82 6.71
C PHE A 34 9.27 -0.17 5.71
N ILE A 35 9.90 -1.32 5.50
CA ILE A 35 9.34 -2.42 4.70
C ILE A 35 8.10 -2.98 5.41
N VAL A 36 8.22 -3.24 6.71
CA VAL A 36 7.11 -3.74 7.54
C VAL A 36 6.00 -2.70 7.61
N LEU A 37 6.33 -1.43 7.83
CA LEU A 37 5.36 -0.34 7.85
C LEU A 37 4.60 -0.21 6.53
N GLY A 38 5.31 -0.24 5.40
CA GLY A 38 4.71 -0.23 4.07
C GLY A 38 3.74 -1.40 3.88
N ALA A 39 4.18 -2.61 4.21
CA ALA A 39 3.33 -3.81 4.13
C ALA A 39 2.07 -3.69 5.01
N VAL A 40 2.20 -3.18 6.25
CA VAL A 40 1.07 -3.00 7.17
C VAL A 40 0.07 -1.99 6.62
N ILE A 41 0.52 -0.83 6.14
CA ILE A 41 -0.38 0.20 5.60
C ILE A 41 -1.04 -0.30 4.30
N GLY A 42 -0.28 -0.94 3.41
CA GLY A 42 -0.81 -1.54 2.18
C GLY A 42 -1.85 -2.62 2.46
N LEU A 43 -1.59 -3.54 3.39
CA LEU A 43 -2.53 -4.58 3.81
C LEU A 43 -3.77 -3.99 4.51
N ALA A 44 -3.60 -2.97 5.34
CA ALA A 44 -4.73 -2.25 5.92
C ALA A 44 -5.62 -1.67 4.82
N TYR A 45 -5.04 -0.95 3.86
CA TYR A 45 -5.79 -0.43 2.71
C TYR A 45 -6.49 -1.55 1.94
N TRP A 46 -5.82 -2.70 1.70
CA TRP A 46 -6.44 -3.85 1.05
C TRP A 46 -7.67 -4.37 1.81
N TYR A 47 -7.53 -4.55 3.13
CA TYR A 47 -8.56 -5.13 4.00
C TYR A 47 -9.81 -4.24 4.11
N TRP A 48 -9.61 -2.93 4.31
CA TRP A 48 -10.69 -1.94 4.41
C TRP A 48 -11.21 -1.50 3.03
N GLY A 49 -11.36 -2.45 2.09
CA GLY A 49 -11.74 -2.21 0.70
C GLY A 49 -12.91 -1.23 0.51
N PRO A 50 -13.09 -0.66 -0.70
CA PRO A 50 -13.96 0.49 -0.92
C PRO A 50 -15.37 0.13 -0.46
N SER A 51 -15.82 0.77 0.63
CA SER A 51 -17.15 0.52 1.20
C SER A 51 -18.27 1.04 0.31
N TRP A 52 -17.95 1.88 -0.70
CA TRP A 52 -18.92 2.37 -1.67
C TRP A 52 -18.28 2.85 -3.00
N PRO A 53 -18.86 2.50 -4.17
CA PRO A 53 -19.89 1.49 -4.35
C PRO A 53 -19.30 0.09 -4.05
N PRO A 54 -20.07 -0.80 -3.39
CA PRO A 54 -19.60 -2.14 -3.05
C PRO A 54 -19.17 -2.88 -4.34
N LEU A 55 -18.02 -3.54 -4.27
CA LEU A 55 -17.36 -4.21 -5.40
C LEU A 55 -18.23 -5.25 -6.10
#